data_AF-A0A7C5N4G3-F1
#
_entry.id   AF-A0A7C5N4G3-F1
#
_cell.length_a   1.000
_cell.length_b   1.000
_cell.length_c   1.000
_cell.angle_alpha   90.00
_cell.angle_beta   90.00
_cell.angle_gamma   90.00
#
_symmetry.space_group_name_H-M   'P 1'
#
loop_
_entity.id
_entity.type
_entity.pdbx_description
1 polymer ?
#
loop_
_entity_poly.entity_id
_entity_poly.type
_entity_poly.pdbx_seq_one_letter_code
_entity_poly.pdbx_strand_id
1 'polypeptide(L)'
;MSKHAVMFGLCLALTACGETPGATCTDDRECGAGRCQDGMCVGPPDGSTAPDASGRDGGAPLDAGGEACDSGALCAGRCCADGERCAYDMCVVDLGPCADHDDCRGDSYCDGDMRCTPYGVPPSVTHDPTCTRPIEVGDFTPDEQCRWEGPPSGDPYESWSSVYSTPMVVDFDFDSDRSVLAPSIVISSFGGPRGAGDGGILRVLNGRTCEEQYALTDPADRTIYASNNAVGDIDRAPDGRPEIIATSLFGYRQAGGLVAFKYYAEDSEFRRLWYGRRCDLPGEPRHMPNDWTSNNGPSIHDLDDDGVPEILYGRFVYSSEGCLLNPSAPYDNYERLGVYATVVDINNDGAPELVHHDGVYRWTGTDWMRTPDWAPADADAATRPGFVAVADLGDFPGTGADPSSFAEIVVASRGDGGGPGTVRVMTLRGDIVFGPYPLPSEPGRLAGRGGPPTIADFDGDGRREFAVAG
;
A
#
# COMPACT_ATOMS: atom_id res chain seq x y z
N MET A 1 13.80 19.19 54.09
CA MET A 1 14.58 17.94 53.97
C MET A 1 14.77 17.67 52.49
N SER A 2 15.96 18.01 51.99
CA SER A 2 16.35 17.82 50.59
C SER A 2 16.67 16.35 50.35
N LYS A 3 16.11 15.75 49.31
CA LYS A 3 16.58 14.46 48.77
C LYS A 3 17.07 14.72 47.35
N HIS A 4 18.39 14.67 47.21
CA HIS A 4 19.08 14.59 45.93
C HIS A 4 18.88 13.18 45.38
N ALA A 5 18.37 13.06 44.16
CA ALA A 5 18.44 11.83 43.38
C ALA A 5 19.50 12.04 42.29
N VAL A 6 20.57 11.27 42.37
CA VAL A 6 21.67 11.23 41.42
C VAL A 6 21.19 10.50 40.17
N MET A 7 21.16 11.20 39.04
CA MET A 7 20.83 10.64 37.73
C MET A 7 22.10 9.99 37.16
N PHE A 8 22.11 8.66 37.05
CA PHE A 8 23.12 7.95 36.26
C PHE A 8 22.63 7.93 34.81
N GLY A 9 23.18 8.82 33.99
CA GLY A 9 23.01 8.76 32.54
C GLY A 9 23.86 7.64 31.98
N LEU A 10 23.23 6.54 31.59
CA LEU A 10 23.83 5.53 30.73
C LEU A 10 23.34 5.83 29.30
N CYS A 11 24.18 6.48 28.50
CA CYS A 11 23.98 6.52 27.06
C CYS A 11 24.22 5.10 26.52
N LEU A 12 23.15 4.34 26.29
CA LEU A 12 23.20 3.28 25.29
C LEU A 12 23.08 3.95 23.93
N ALA A 13 24.18 3.96 23.18
CA ALA A 13 24.12 4.12 21.74
C ALA A 13 23.53 2.81 21.19
N LEU A 14 22.26 2.85 20.83
CA LEU A 14 21.65 1.84 19.96
C LEU A 14 22.06 2.22 18.53
N THR A 15 23.01 1.47 18.00
CA THR A 15 23.34 1.46 16.58
C THR A 15 22.17 0.81 15.83
N ALA A 16 21.51 1.59 14.97
CA ALA A 16 20.70 1.06 13.88
C ALA A 16 21.57 0.18 12.97
N CYS A 17 20.95 -0.68 12.16
CA CYS A 17 21.61 -1.42 11.08
C CYS A 17 22.48 -0.44 10.28
N GLY A 18 23.80 -0.59 10.42
CA GLY A 18 24.70 0.56 10.43
C GLY A 18 25.09 1.07 9.04
N GLU A 19 24.99 2.39 8.85
CA GLU A 19 25.78 3.10 7.85
C GLU A 19 27.04 3.72 8.47
N THR A 20 28.19 3.48 7.82
CA THR A 20 29.36 4.39 7.91
C THR A 20 29.47 5.11 6.56
N PRO A 21 29.58 6.45 6.48
CA PRO A 21 29.55 7.14 5.20
C PRO A 21 30.85 6.95 4.40
N GLY A 22 30.77 6.29 3.25
CA GLY A 22 31.79 6.37 2.20
C GLY A 22 31.64 7.66 1.39
N ALA A 23 32.68 8.04 0.64
CA ALA A 23 32.57 9.19 -0.27
C ALA A 23 31.57 8.88 -1.38
N THR A 24 30.46 9.61 -1.38
CA THR A 24 29.36 9.41 -2.32
C THR A 24 29.68 10.00 -3.68
N CYS A 25 29.11 9.44 -4.75
CA CYS A 25 29.25 9.91 -6.12
C CYS A 25 27.95 9.74 -6.91
N THR A 26 27.83 10.50 -8.00
CA THR A 26 26.78 10.32 -9.01
C THR A 26 27.34 9.90 -10.37
N ASP A 27 28.65 10.12 -10.60
CA ASP A 27 29.37 9.63 -11.77
C ASP A 27 30.86 9.35 -11.47
N ASP A 28 31.53 8.60 -12.36
CA ASP A 28 32.92 8.14 -12.20
C ASP A 28 33.96 9.25 -11.97
N ARG A 29 33.67 10.49 -12.39
CA ARG A 29 34.62 11.61 -12.30
C ARG A 29 34.79 12.09 -10.87
N GLU A 30 33.82 11.81 -10.02
CA GLU A 30 33.81 12.15 -8.59
C GLU A 30 34.70 11.19 -7.76
N CYS A 31 35.22 10.13 -8.39
CA CYS A 31 35.91 9.02 -7.73
C CYS A 31 37.42 8.92 -7.97
N GLY A 32 38.03 9.97 -8.52
CA GLY A 32 39.48 10.01 -8.74
C GLY A 32 39.96 8.93 -9.71
N ALA A 33 40.76 7.96 -9.23
CA ALA A 33 41.21 6.82 -10.03
C ALA A 33 40.25 5.62 -10.01
N GLY A 34 39.12 5.74 -9.31
CA GLY A 34 38.07 4.74 -9.18
C GLY A 34 36.88 4.95 -10.13
N ARG A 35 35.82 4.16 -9.95
CA ARG A 35 34.52 4.34 -10.64
C ARG A 35 33.40 4.55 -9.63
N CYS A 36 32.31 5.17 -10.05
CA CYS A 36 31.13 5.35 -9.26
C CYS A 36 30.21 4.13 -9.41
N GLN A 37 29.87 3.52 -8.29
CA GLN A 37 28.99 2.36 -8.24
C GLN A 37 28.06 2.53 -7.04
N ASP A 38 26.75 2.51 -7.28
CA ASP A 38 25.68 2.61 -6.27
C ASP A 38 25.84 3.81 -5.32
N GLY A 39 26.13 4.97 -5.91
CA GLY A 39 26.23 6.21 -5.16
C GLY A 39 27.56 6.38 -4.40
N MET A 40 28.57 5.51 -4.58
CA MET A 40 29.86 5.58 -3.89
C MET A 40 31.08 5.23 -4.76
N CYS A 41 32.23 5.79 -4.40
CA CYS A 41 33.49 5.62 -5.12
C CYS A 41 34.23 4.33 -4.76
N VAL A 42 34.46 3.46 -5.76
CA VAL A 42 35.23 2.20 -5.62
C VAL A 42 36.58 2.30 -6.33
N GLY A 43 37.66 1.86 -5.67
CA GLY A 43 39.04 1.97 -6.18
C GLY A 43 39.33 1.10 -7.43
N PRO A 44 40.38 1.41 -8.21
CA PRO A 44 40.72 0.66 -9.41
C PRO A 44 41.17 -0.77 -9.06
N PRO A 45 40.94 -1.76 -9.96
CA PRO A 45 41.43 -3.12 -9.76
C PRO A 45 42.96 -3.13 -9.68
N ASP A 46 43.50 -3.74 -8.62
CA ASP A 46 44.94 -3.84 -8.38
C ASP A 46 45.67 -4.47 -9.57
N GLY A 47 46.59 -3.69 -10.17
CA GLY A 47 47.45 -4.13 -11.26
C GLY A 47 48.50 -5.14 -10.78
N SER A 48 48.52 -6.31 -11.40
CA SER A 48 49.56 -7.31 -11.17
C SER A 48 50.89 -6.87 -11.77
N THR A 49 51.94 -6.97 -10.96
CA THR A 49 53.34 -6.76 -11.34
C THR A 49 53.80 -7.85 -12.31
N ALA A 50 54.40 -7.44 -13.44
CA ALA A 50 55.15 -8.32 -14.34
C ALA A 50 56.38 -8.94 -13.65
N PRO A 51 56.81 -10.13 -14.10
CA PRO A 51 58.21 -10.24 -14.46
C PRO A 51 58.46 -10.90 -15.84
N ASP A 52 59.69 -10.70 -16.28
CA ASP A 52 60.26 -10.84 -17.61
C ASP A 52 60.19 -12.22 -18.28
N ALA A 53 60.28 -12.14 -19.61
CA ALA A 53 60.37 -13.26 -20.54
C ALA A 53 61.70 -14.03 -20.49
N SER A 54 61.60 -15.37 -20.49
CA SER A 54 62.44 -16.31 -21.27
C SER A 54 61.68 -17.64 -21.27
N GLY A 55 61.35 -18.25 -22.41
CA GLY A 55 62.25 -19.05 -23.24
C GLY A 55 61.63 -20.45 -23.39
N ARG A 56 61.41 -20.89 -24.63
CA ARG A 56 60.74 -22.12 -25.09
C ARG A 56 61.26 -23.42 -24.45
N ASP A 57 60.40 -24.44 -24.25
CA ASP A 57 60.21 -25.55 -25.21
C ASP A 57 59.20 -26.62 -24.74
N GLY A 58 58.44 -27.08 -25.75
CA GLY A 58 57.67 -28.32 -25.93
C GLY A 58 57.41 -29.31 -24.79
N GLY A 59 56.12 -29.65 -24.65
CA GLY A 59 55.70 -30.93 -24.08
C GLY A 59 54.19 -30.99 -23.83
N ALA A 60 53.41 -31.38 -24.84
CA ALA A 60 52.07 -31.89 -24.59
C ALA A 60 52.16 -33.27 -23.94
N PRO A 61 51.30 -33.56 -22.96
CA PRO A 61 50.38 -34.66 -23.17
C PRO A 61 48.93 -34.31 -22.79
N LEU A 62 48.05 -35.02 -23.50
CA LEU A 62 46.60 -35.16 -23.37
C LEU A 62 46.17 -35.44 -21.92
N ASP A 63 45.16 -34.71 -21.41
CA ASP A 63 43.85 -35.24 -20.98
C ASP A 63 43.09 -34.26 -20.05
N ALA A 64 41.76 -34.29 -20.18
CA ALA A 64 40.72 -33.52 -19.48
C ALA A 64 40.43 -32.09 -20.03
N GLY A 65 39.64 -32.03 -21.10
CA GLY A 65 38.89 -30.83 -21.45
C GLY A 65 37.78 -30.58 -20.43
N GLY A 66 38.06 -29.78 -19.41
CA GLY A 66 37.03 -28.98 -18.77
C GLY A 66 36.80 -27.76 -19.65
N GLU A 67 35.54 -27.46 -19.99
CA GLU A 67 35.19 -26.21 -20.64
C GLU A 67 35.68 -25.06 -19.75
N ALA A 68 36.73 -24.37 -20.18
CA ALA A 68 37.19 -23.17 -19.52
C ALA A 68 36.17 -22.07 -19.81
N CYS A 69 35.48 -21.63 -18.77
CA CYS A 69 34.54 -20.53 -18.84
C CYS A 69 35.31 -19.20 -18.93
N ASP A 70 34.85 -18.28 -19.78
CA ASP A 70 35.46 -16.96 -19.91
C ASP A 70 35.43 -16.17 -18.58
N SER A 71 34.40 -16.38 -17.76
CA SER A 71 34.27 -15.86 -16.38
C SER A 71 35.14 -16.58 -15.35
N GLY A 72 35.77 -17.69 -15.71
CA GLY A 72 36.52 -18.55 -14.80
C GLY A 72 35.67 -19.42 -13.85
N ALA A 73 34.34 -19.29 -13.87
CA ALA A 73 33.42 -20.01 -12.99
C ALA A 73 32.57 -21.04 -13.76
N LEU A 74 32.84 -22.33 -13.52
CA LEU A 74 32.03 -23.45 -14.01
C LEU A 74 31.20 -24.01 -12.85
N CYS A 75 29.88 -24.09 -13.02
CA CYS A 75 28.98 -24.67 -12.02
C CYS A 75 28.03 -25.67 -12.64
N ALA A 76 27.96 -26.89 -12.11
CA ALA A 76 27.09 -27.97 -12.63
C ALA A 76 27.15 -28.16 -14.17
N GLY A 77 28.31 -27.93 -14.79
CA GLY A 77 28.51 -28.07 -16.24
C GLY A 77 28.03 -26.90 -17.08
N ARG A 78 27.67 -25.76 -16.48
CA ARG A 78 27.41 -24.48 -17.17
C ARG A 78 28.40 -23.41 -16.72
N CYS A 79 28.80 -22.55 -17.65
CA CYS A 79 29.57 -21.37 -17.32
C CYS A 79 28.68 -20.32 -16.67
N CYS A 80 29.13 -19.78 -15.54
CA CYS A 80 28.48 -18.67 -14.87
C CYS A 80 28.83 -17.35 -15.56
N ALA A 81 27.97 -16.34 -15.45
CA ALA A 81 28.25 -15.01 -15.97
C ALA A 81 29.36 -14.32 -15.16
N ASP A 82 29.93 -13.24 -15.71
CA ASP A 82 30.84 -12.39 -14.95
C ASP A 82 30.12 -11.79 -13.73
N GLY A 83 30.77 -11.87 -12.56
CA GLY A 83 30.16 -11.46 -11.28
C GLY A 83 29.31 -12.55 -10.61
N GLU A 84 29.19 -13.74 -11.20
CA GLU A 84 28.58 -14.90 -10.57
C GLU A 84 29.64 -15.90 -10.08
N ARG A 85 29.31 -16.63 -9.02
CA ARG A 85 30.09 -17.74 -8.47
C ARG A 85 29.29 -19.03 -8.51
N CYS A 86 29.98 -20.16 -8.46
CA CYS A 86 29.32 -21.45 -8.29
C CYS A 86 28.98 -21.66 -6.81
N ALA A 87 27.69 -21.66 -6.48
CA ALA A 87 27.18 -21.96 -5.14
C ALA A 87 25.88 -22.75 -5.26
N TYR A 88 25.67 -23.73 -4.39
CA TYR A 88 24.44 -24.55 -4.39
C TYR A 88 24.15 -25.25 -5.73
N ASP A 89 25.20 -25.66 -6.46
CA ASP A 89 25.14 -26.24 -7.80
C ASP A 89 24.45 -25.33 -8.85
N MET A 90 24.43 -24.02 -8.60
CA MET A 90 23.92 -23.00 -9.51
C MET A 90 24.86 -21.81 -9.59
N CYS A 91 24.72 -21.04 -10.67
CA CYS A 91 25.40 -19.76 -10.78
C CYS A 91 24.64 -18.72 -9.95
N VAL A 92 25.33 -18.12 -8.99
CA VAL A 92 24.77 -17.19 -8.00
C VAL A 92 25.55 -15.89 -8.07
N VAL A 93 24.85 -14.77 -8.09
CA VAL A 93 25.49 -13.45 -8.04
C VAL A 93 26.32 -13.32 -6.76
N ASP A 94 27.59 -12.94 -6.88
CA ASP A 94 28.48 -12.67 -5.75
C ASP A 94 28.31 -11.20 -5.33
N LEU A 95 27.56 -10.95 -4.26
CA LEU A 95 27.29 -9.60 -3.75
C LEU A 95 28.42 -9.08 -2.84
N GLY A 96 29.56 -9.77 -2.79
CA GLY A 96 30.73 -9.37 -2.02
C GLY A 96 30.94 -10.21 -0.75
N PRO A 97 32.07 -10.00 -0.06
CA PRO A 97 32.40 -10.72 1.16
C PRO A 97 31.58 -10.22 2.36
N CYS A 98 31.35 -11.11 3.32
CA CYS A 98 30.68 -10.83 4.59
C CYS A 98 31.31 -11.64 5.73
N ALA A 99 31.13 -11.18 6.96
CA ALA A 99 31.41 -11.94 8.17
C ALA A 99 30.13 -12.50 8.79
N ASP A 100 29.04 -11.74 8.73
CA ASP A 100 27.71 -12.15 9.18
C ASP A 100 26.61 -11.53 8.29
N HIS A 101 25.34 -11.84 8.60
CA HIS A 101 24.21 -11.38 7.79
C HIS A 101 24.10 -9.84 7.74
N ASP A 102 24.61 -9.12 8.76
CA ASP A 102 24.52 -7.65 8.83
C ASP A 102 25.49 -6.95 7.86
N ASP A 103 26.53 -7.65 7.41
CA ASP A 103 27.44 -7.15 6.37
C ASP A 103 26.81 -7.17 4.97
N CYS A 104 25.70 -7.89 4.81
CA CYS A 104 25.02 -8.07 3.53
C CYS A 104 23.89 -7.06 3.36
N ARG A 105 23.93 -6.35 2.22
CA ARG A 105 22.95 -5.31 1.88
C ARG A 105 21.78 -5.88 1.07
N GLY A 106 20.63 -5.23 1.15
CA GLY A 106 19.41 -5.64 0.44
C GLY A 106 18.87 -6.99 0.92
N ASP A 107 18.09 -7.67 0.09
CA ASP A 107 17.56 -9.01 0.37
C ASP A 107 18.62 -10.10 0.18
N SER A 108 19.72 -10.02 0.95
CA SER A 108 20.81 -11.00 0.92
C SER A 108 21.31 -11.39 2.30
N TYR A 109 21.96 -12.54 2.40
CA TYR A 109 22.52 -13.09 3.63
C TYR A 109 23.95 -13.56 3.44
N CYS A 110 24.72 -13.55 4.52
CA CYS A 110 26.03 -14.15 4.53
C CYS A 110 25.96 -15.67 4.50
N ASP A 111 26.45 -16.25 3.41
CA ASP A 111 26.41 -17.69 3.20
C ASP A 111 27.60 -18.43 3.83
N GLY A 112 27.63 -19.76 3.67
CA GLY A 112 28.70 -20.59 4.23
C GLY A 112 30.08 -20.36 3.62
N ASP A 113 30.15 -19.72 2.44
CA ASP A 113 31.40 -19.33 1.77
C ASP A 113 31.82 -17.90 2.12
N MET A 114 31.16 -17.28 3.10
CA MET A 114 31.41 -15.90 3.55
C MET A 114 31.15 -14.88 2.43
N ARG A 115 30.14 -15.14 1.59
CA ARG A 115 29.68 -14.26 0.50
C ARG A 115 28.22 -13.89 0.67
N CYS A 116 27.93 -12.62 0.41
CA CYS A 116 26.55 -12.15 0.36
C CYS A 116 25.82 -12.80 -0.82
N THR A 117 24.70 -13.43 -0.49
CA THR A 117 23.90 -14.25 -1.38
C THR A 117 22.44 -13.85 -1.27
N PRO A 118 21.71 -13.64 -2.38
CA PRO A 118 20.29 -13.31 -2.30
C PRO A 118 19.48 -14.34 -1.51
N TYR A 119 18.52 -13.90 -0.69
CA TYR A 119 17.51 -14.79 -0.14
C TYR A 119 16.72 -15.46 -1.28
N GLY A 120 16.26 -16.69 -1.04
CA GLY A 120 15.71 -17.58 -2.06
C GLY A 120 16.78 -18.41 -2.79
N VAL A 121 18.07 -18.21 -2.48
CA VAL A 121 19.19 -19.00 -3.02
C VAL A 121 20.03 -19.62 -1.88
N PRO A 122 19.98 -20.94 -1.65
CA PRO A 122 19.09 -21.90 -2.29
C PRO A 122 17.63 -21.65 -1.88
N PRO A 123 16.63 -22.23 -2.58
CA PRO A 123 15.21 -21.99 -2.30
C PRO A 123 14.75 -22.26 -0.86
N SER A 124 15.56 -22.96 -0.06
CA SER A 124 15.30 -23.21 1.36
C SER A 124 15.67 -22.07 2.31
N VAL A 125 16.49 -21.09 1.89
CA VAL A 125 16.91 -19.97 2.73
C VAL A 125 16.18 -18.72 2.26
N THR A 126 15.02 -18.43 2.86
CA THR A 126 14.11 -17.38 2.38
C THR A 126 14.09 -16.11 3.23
N HIS A 127 14.63 -16.15 4.44
CA HIS A 127 14.71 -15.03 5.38
C HIS A 127 15.72 -15.36 6.49
N ASP A 128 16.20 -14.37 7.23
CA ASP A 128 16.89 -14.59 8.50
C ASP A 128 15.87 -14.72 9.65
N PRO A 129 15.74 -15.90 10.29
CA PRO A 129 14.82 -16.10 11.40
C PRO A 129 15.23 -15.35 12.68
N THR A 130 16.45 -14.81 12.74
CA THR A 130 16.98 -14.04 13.86
C THR A 130 16.78 -12.53 13.68
N CYS A 131 16.51 -12.08 12.45
CA CYS A 131 16.12 -10.71 12.14
C CYS A 131 14.78 -10.40 12.80
N THR A 132 14.87 -9.94 14.05
CA THR A 132 13.74 -9.66 14.93
C THR A 132 13.97 -8.28 15.53
N ARG A 133 12.95 -7.43 15.47
CA ARG A 133 12.98 -6.13 16.12
C ARG A 133 12.00 -6.12 17.28
N PRO A 134 12.48 -6.07 18.55
CA PRO A 134 11.58 -5.86 19.67
C PRO A 134 10.99 -4.45 19.52
N ILE A 135 9.67 -4.37 19.38
CA ILE A 135 8.97 -3.09 19.33
C ILE A 135 8.86 -2.58 20.77
N GLU A 136 9.75 -1.67 21.15
CA GLU A 136 9.53 -0.85 22.35
C GLU A 136 8.52 0.24 21.99
N VAL A 137 7.24 -0.05 22.22
CA VAL A 137 6.21 0.99 22.16
C VAL A 137 6.47 1.95 23.32
N GLY A 138 6.94 3.16 23.02
CA GLY A 138 7.07 4.21 24.01
C GLY A 138 5.73 4.50 24.69
N ASP A 139 5.75 5.21 25.82
CA ASP A 139 4.51 5.63 26.49
C ASP A 139 3.70 6.55 25.58
N PHE A 140 2.72 5.98 24.86
CA PHE A 140 1.70 6.71 24.14
C PHE A 140 0.52 6.93 25.10
N THR A 141 0.51 8.09 25.75
CA THR A 141 -0.56 8.51 26.67
C THR A 141 -1.37 9.64 26.03
N PRO A 142 -2.29 9.35 25.09
CA PRO A 142 -3.13 10.38 24.51
C PRO A 142 -4.06 10.95 25.59
N ASP A 143 -4.13 12.28 25.68
CA ASP A 143 -5.14 12.95 26.49
C ASP A 143 -6.47 13.00 25.71
N GLU A 144 -7.56 12.58 26.35
CA GLU A 144 -8.89 12.69 25.75
C GLU A 144 -9.29 14.17 25.67
N GLN A 145 -9.38 14.69 24.44
CA GLN A 145 -9.82 16.06 24.22
C GLN A 145 -11.34 16.21 24.39
N CYS A 146 -12.10 15.29 23.78
CA CYS A 146 -13.55 15.22 23.89
C CYS A 146 -14.04 13.81 23.55
N ARG A 147 -15.31 13.54 23.84
CA ARG A 147 -15.97 12.27 23.58
C ARG A 147 -17.41 12.51 23.17
N TRP A 148 -17.82 11.87 22.07
CA TRP A 148 -19.23 11.76 21.71
C TRP A 148 -19.81 10.49 22.32
N GLU A 149 -20.79 10.62 23.21
CA GLU A 149 -21.42 9.47 23.88
C GLU A 149 -22.70 8.99 23.17
N GLY A 150 -23.21 9.78 22.24
CA GLY A 150 -24.41 9.47 21.48
C GLY A 150 -25.13 10.72 20.98
N PRO A 151 -26.24 10.54 20.27
CA PRO A 151 -27.06 11.64 19.77
C PRO A 151 -27.59 12.54 20.92
N PRO A 152 -27.83 13.83 20.66
CA PRO A 152 -28.37 14.74 21.66
C PRO A 152 -29.78 14.33 22.12
N SER A 153 -30.18 14.77 23.32
CA SER A 153 -31.53 14.50 23.83
C SER A 153 -32.60 15.14 22.92
N GLY A 154 -33.64 14.38 22.61
CA GLY A 154 -34.71 14.75 21.68
C GLY A 154 -34.46 14.31 20.23
N ASP A 155 -33.29 13.73 19.92
CA ASP A 155 -33.01 13.15 18.60
C ASP A 155 -33.98 11.97 18.34
N PRO A 156 -34.62 11.87 17.16
CA PRO A 156 -35.55 10.76 16.87
C PRO A 156 -34.89 9.37 16.88
N TYR A 157 -33.56 9.32 16.85
CA TYR A 157 -32.69 8.15 16.84
C TYR A 157 -31.72 8.13 18.04
N GLU A 158 -32.15 8.55 19.26
CA GLU A 158 -31.28 8.59 20.46
C GLU A 158 -30.49 7.28 20.74
N SER A 159 -31.01 6.13 20.32
CA SER A 159 -30.34 4.83 20.48
C SER A 159 -29.25 4.52 19.45
N TRP A 160 -29.02 5.40 18.47
CA TRP A 160 -28.04 5.22 17.40
C TRP A 160 -26.69 5.81 17.81
N SER A 161 -26.09 5.24 18.86
CA SER A 161 -24.82 5.69 19.44
C SER A 161 -23.62 4.83 19.05
N SER A 162 -23.81 3.79 18.23
CA SER A 162 -22.71 2.94 17.75
C SER A 162 -22.12 3.49 16.46
N VAL A 163 -20.80 3.40 16.31
CA VAL A 163 -20.07 3.77 15.09
C VAL A 163 -19.21 2.58 14.66
N TYR A 164 -19.23 2.25 13.37
CA TYR A 164 -18.44 1.14 12.80
C TYR A 164 -17.47 1.60 11.73
N SER A 165 -17.82 2.64 10.97
CA SER A 165 -16.95 3.23 9.95
C SER A 165 -15.83 4.06 10.56
N THR A 166 -14.76 4.24 9.77
CA THR A 166 -13.68 5.16 10.11
C THR A 166 -14.21 6.60 10.09
N PRO A 167 -14.04 7.38 11.16
CA PRO A 167 -14.43 8.79 11.16
C PRO A 167 -13.61 9.59 10.14
N MET A 168 -14.29 10.45 9.36
CA MET A 168 -13.60 11.39 8.46
C MET A 168 -13.44 12.73 9.14
N VAL A 169 -12.26 13.34 9.07
CA VAL A 169 -12.01 14.67 9.64
C VAL A 169 -11.85 15.66 8.50
N VAL A 170 -12.63 16.74 8.53
CA VAL A 170 -12.68 17.72 7.43
C VAL A 170 -13.09 19.08 7.95
N ASP A 171 -12.53 20.14 7.38
CA ASP A 171 -13.00 21.50 7.62
C ASP A 171 -14.05 21.88 6.58
N PHE A 172 -15.30 22.08 7.02
CA PHE A 172 -16.38 22.54 6.15
C PHE A 172 -16.41 24.07 6.02
N ASP A 173 -15.50 24.81 6.67
CA ASP A 173 -15.41 26.28 6.68
C ASP A 173 -16.66 26.95 7.26
N PHE A 174 -17.30 26.37 8.29
CA PHE A 174 -18.58 26.88 8.82
C PHE A 174 -18.49 28.32 9.37
N ASP A 175 -17.30 28.79 9.73
CA ASP A 175 -17.02 30.16 10.13
C ASP A 175 -16.72 31.11 8.95
N SER A 176 -16.63 30.58 7.72
CA SER A 176 -16.35 31.32 6.49
C SER A 176 -14.99 32.05 6.53
N ASP A 177 -14.03 31.46 7.23
CA ASP A 177 -12.65 31.91 7.32
C ASP A 177 -11.69 30.74 7.09
N ARG A 178 -11.39 30.46 5.82
CA ARG A 178 -10.43 29.42 5.40
C ARG A 178 -9.01 29.59 5.97
N SER A 179 -8.68 30.71 6.64
CA SER A 179 -7.40 30.86 7.33
C SER A 179 -7.38 30.23 8.72
N VAL A 180 -8.55 29.84 9.25
CA VAL A 180 -8.73 29.19 10.55
C VAL A 180 -9.14 27.74 10.32
N LEU A 181 -8.39 26.80 10.90
CA LEU A 181 -8.78 25.39 10.88
C LEU A 181 -9.81 25.11 11.98
N ALA A 182 -11.05 24.81 11.56
CA ALA A 182 -12.19 24.47 12.42
C ALA A 182 -12.78 23.11 12.01
N PRO A 183 -12.04 22.00 12.18
CA PRO A 183 -12.44 20.71 11.65
C PRO A 183 -13.70 20.16 12.32
N SER A 184 -14.47 19.43 11.53
CA SER A 184 -15.56 18.56 11.93
C SER A 184 -15.18 17.09 11.75
N ILE A 185 -15.90 16.21 12.44
CA ILE A 185 -15.78 14.76 12.36
C ILE A 185 -17.07 14.21 11.76
N VAL A 186 -16.98 13.48 10.66
CA VAL A 186 -18.12 12.85 9.98
C VAL A 186 -18.16 11.37 10.32
N ILE A 187 -19.30 10.90 10.82
CA ILE A 187 -19.53 9.50 11.20
C ILE A 187 -20.87 8.99 10.67
N SER A 188 -20.97 7.67 10.46
CA SER A 188 -22.24 6.98 10.25
C SER A 188 -22.62 6.23 11.53
N SER A 189 -23.49 6.84 12.33
CA SER A 189 -23.97 6.25 13.59
C SER A 189 -25.12 5.28 13.35
N PHE A 190 -25.27 4.24 14.16
CA PHE A 190 -26.34 3.25 14.01
C PHE A 190 -26.83 2.70 15.36
N GLY A 191 -28.06 2.16 15.34
CA GLY A 191 -28.69 1.52 16.48
C GLY A 191 -28.74 -0.01 16.37
N GLY A 192 -28.89 -0.66 17.52
CA GLY A 192 -29.08 -2.11 17.61
C GLY A 192 -27.90 -2.97 17.13
N PRO A 193 -28.02 -4.30 17.15
CA PRO A 193 -26.93 -5.20 16.76
C PRO A 193 -26.58 -5.03 15.28
N ARG A 194 -25.37 -4.51 14.99
CA ARG A 194 -24.80 -4.34 13.64
C ARG A 194 -25.74 -3.63 12.66
N GLY A 195 -26.36 -2.53 13.12
CA GLY A 195 -27.22 -1.69 12.30
C GLY A 195 -28.52 -2.34 11.83
N ALA A 196 -28.88 -3.50 12.43
CA ALA A 196 -30.11 -4.32 12.38
C ALA A 196 -31.01 -4.36 11.12
N GLY A 197 -30.67 -3.70 10.02
CA GLY A 197 -31.55 -3.44 8.88
C GLY A 197 -31.79 -1.97 8.56
N ASP A 198 -31.68 -1.08 9.55
CA ASP A 198 -32.14 0.31 9.44
C ASP A 198 -31.10 1.29 8.88
N GLY A 199 -29.83 0.88 8.80
CA GLY A 199 -28.75 1.69 8.26
C GLY A 199 -28.09 2.58 9.29
N GLY A 200 -27.36 3.58 8.80
CA GLY A 200 -26.70 4.61 9.59
C GLY A 200 -27.31 6.00 9.36
N ILE A 201 -27.25 6.83 10.40
CA ILE A 201 -27.46 8.28 10.31
C ILE A 201 -26.09 8.92 10.17
N LEU A 202 -25.90 9.67 9.08
CA LEU A 202 -24.73 10.51 8.90
C LEU A 202 -24.81 11.68 9.88
N ARG A 203 -23.78 11.82 10.71
CA ARG A 203 -23.66 12.89 11.71
C ARG A 203 -22.34 13.63 11.51
N VAL A 204 -22.39 14.94 11.72
CA VAL A 204 -21.24 15.85 11.68
C VAL A 204 -21.05 16.41 13.08
N LEU A 205 -19.91 16.13 13.67
CA LEU A 205 -19.54 16.53 15.02
C LEU A 205 -18.48 17.62 14.97
N ASN A 206 -18.47 18.52 15.95
CA ASN A 206 -17.41 19.49 16.11
C ASN A 206 -16.09 18.77 16.50
N GLY A 207 -15.02 18.97 15.76
CA GLY A 207 -13.73 18.31 16.03
C GLY A 207 -13.02 18.78 17.31
N ARG A 208 -13.46 19.91 17.89
CA ARG A 208 -12.94 20.40 19.17
C ARG A 208 -13.70 19.83 20.36
N THR A 209 -15.03 19.85 20.31
CA THR A 209 -15.90 19.55 21.46
C THR A 209 -16.62 18.21 21.37
N CYS A 210 -16.59 17.54 20.21
CA CYS A 210 -17.37 16.34 19.91
C CYS A 210 -18.89 16.55 19.99
N GLU A 211 -19.36 17.79 20.12
CA GLU A 211 -20.79 18.12 20.06
C GLU A 211 -21.31 17.96 18.64
N GLU A 212 -22.52 17.43 18.50
CA GLU A 212 -23.15 17.29 17.19
C GLU A 212 -23.52 18.65 16.61
N GLN A 213 -23.06 18.90 15.38
CA GLN A 213 -23.39 20.10 14.59
C GLN A 213 -24.58 19.81 13.66
N TYR A 214 -24.60 18.62 13.03
CA TYR A 214 -25.64 18.21 12.09
C TYR A 214 -25.91 16.70 12.14
N ALA A 215 -27.14 16.31 11.83
CA ALA A 215 -27.55 14.91 11.62
C ALA A 215 -28.55 14.81 10.46
N LEU A 216 -28.28 13.90 9.52
CA LEU A 216 -29.14 13.68 8.35
C LEU A 216 -30.12 12.55 8.64
N THR A 217 -31.27 12.91 9.19
CA THR A 217 -32.25 11.96 9.76
C THR A 217 -33.35 11.50 8.79
N ASP A 218 -33.40 12.06 7.57
CA ASP A 218 -34.39 11.66 6.56
C ASP A 218 -34.21 10.15 6.24
N PRO A 219 -35.27 9.33 6.31
CA PRO A 219 -35.19 7.92 5.94
C PRO A 219 -34.62 7.66 4.54
N ALA A 220 -34.76 8.59 3.59
CA ALA A 220 -34.17 8.47 2.26
C ALA A 220 -32.64 8.65 2.26
N ASP A 221 -32.08 9.31 3.28
CA ASP A 221 -30.65 9.63 3.40
C ASP A 221 -29.86 8.65 4.26
N ARG A 222 -30.51 7.56 4.68
CA ARG A 222 -29.87 6.48 5.44
C ARG A 222 -28.67 5.92 4.67
N THR A 223 -27.58 5.71 5.40
CA THR A 223 -26.34 5.15 4.86
C THR A 223 -26.17 3.68 5.26
N ILE A 224 -25.23 3.00 4.63
CA ILE A 224 -24.74 1.71 5.12
C ILE A 224 -23.87 1.97 6.35
N TYR A 225 -24.30 1.49 7.52
CA TYR A 225 -23.67 1.79 8.82
C TYR A 225 -22.18 1.43 8.93
N ALA A 226 -21.74 0.41 8.19
CA ALA A 226 -20.37 -0.09 8.20
C ALA A 226 -19.60 0.26 6.92
N SER A 227 -20.06 1.24 6.14
CA SER A 227 -19.32 1.75 4.99
C SER A 227 -18.56 3.02 5.39
N ASN A 228 -17.32 3.16 4.93
CA ASN A 228 -16.56 4.39 5.11
C ASN A 228 -17.16 5.50 4.22
N ASN A 229 -16.98 6.75 4.65
CA ASN A 229 -17.37 7.92 3.88
C ASN A 229 -16.13 8.51 3.20
N ALA A 230 -16.33 9.29 2.14
CA ALA A 230 -15.31 10.16 1.57
C ALA A 230 -15.76 11.62 1.70
N VAL A 231 -14.79 12.53 1.83
CA VAL A 231 -15.04 13.97 1.97
C VAL A 231 -14.09 14.74 1.08
N GLY A 232 -14.61 15.70 0.32
CA GLY A 232 -13.83 16.48 -0.64
C GLY A 232 -14.71 17.44 -1.43
N ASP A 233 -14.11 18.51 -1.95
CA ASP A 233 -14.76 19.47 -2.84
C ASP A 233 -14.96 18.81 -4.21
N ILE A 234 -16.17 18.31 -4.46
CA ILE A 234 -16.49 17.60 -5.72
C ILE A 234 -17.17 18.51 -6.72
N ASP A 235 -17.91 19.52 -6.27
CA ASP A 235 -18.66 20.39 -7.17
C ASP A 235 -17.91 21.65 -7.58
N ARG A 236 -16.71 21.87 -7.01
CA ARG A 236 -15.83 23.01 -7.29
C ARG A 236 -16.54 24.35 -7.17
N ALA A 237 -17.55 24.44 -6.31
CA ALA A 237 -18.24 25.68 -6.07
C ALA A 237 -17.23 26.73 -5.55
N PRO A 238 -17.45 28.03 -5.84
CA PRO A 238 -16.54 29.08 -5.38
C PRO A 238 -16.35 29.13 -3.85
N ASP A 239 -17.29 28.56 -3.09
CA ASP A 239 -17.20 28.42 -1.64
C ASP A 239 -16.14 27.41 -1.18
N GLY A 240 -15.61 26.57 -2.08
CA GLY A 240 -14.54 25.61 -1.84
C GLY A 240 -14.82 24.66 -0.69
N ARG A 241 -16.10 24.45 -0.36
CA ARG A 241 -16.51 23.61 0.76
C ARG A 241 -16.53 22.16 0.30
N PRO A 242 -16.06 21.23 1.13
CA PRO A 242 -16.14 19.82 0.81
C PRO A 242 -17.58 19.30 0.95
N GLU A 243 -17.95 18.40 0.06
CA GLU A 243 -19.13 17.54 0.18
C GLU A 243 -18.78 16.23 0.90
N ILE A 244 -19.81 15.48 1.29
CA ILE A 244 -19.69 14.14 1.85
C ILE A 244 -20.27 13.12 0.89
N ILE A 245 -19.51 12.07 0.57
CA ILE A 245 -19.96 10.92 -0.20
C ILE A 245 -20.09 9.71 0.72
N ALA A 246 -21.24 9.06 0.68
CA ALA A 246 -21.53 7.88 1.47
C ALA A 246 -22.18 6.79 0.61
N THR A 247 -22.19 5.56 1.11
CA THR A 247 -23.00 4.48 0.54
C THR A 247 -24.42 4.57 1.10
N SER A 248 -25.41 4.76 0.23
CA SER A 248 -26.83 4.81 0.59
C SER A 248 -27.38 3.41 0.91
N LEU A 249 -28.40 3.37 1.77
CA LEU A 249 -29.25 2.21 2.00
C LEU A 249 -30.61 2.45 1.33
N PHE A 250 -31.05 1.55 0.43
CA PHE A 250 -32.35 1.65 -0.26
C PHE A 250 -33.46 0.78 0.37
N GLY A 251 -33.10 -0.08 1.31
CA GLY A 251 -34.03 -0.97 1.99
C GLY A 251 -33.31 -1.81 3.02
N TYR A 252 -34.01 -2.73 3.69
CA TYR A 252 -33.40 -3.61 4.69
C TYR A 252 -32.18 -4.33 4.11
N ARG A 253 -30.98 -3.93 4.56
CA ARG A 253 -29.71 -4.53 4.12
C ARG A 253 -29.49 -4.50 2.60
N GLN A 254 -30.04 -3.50 1.91
CA GLN A 254 -29.91 -3.35 0.45
C GLN A 254 -29.17 -2.07 0.11
N ALA A 255 -28.07 -2.21 -0.65
CA ALA A 255 -27.29 -1.08 -1.14
C ALA A 255 -28.14 -0.20 -2.05
N GLY A 256 -28.14 1.10 -1.80
CA GLY A 256 -28.80 2.13 -2.61
C GLY A 256 -27.87 2.84 -3.59
N GLY A 257 -26.63 2.36 -3.73
CA GLY A 257 -25.58 3.05 -4.47
C GLY A 257 -24.88 4.12 -3.63
N LEU A 258 -24.34 5.14 -4.30
CA LEU A 258 -23.76 6.30 -3.65
C LEU A 258 -24.78 7.39 -3.41
N VAL A 259 -24.55 8.20 -2.38
CA VAL A 259 -25.27 9.43 -2.07
C VAL A 259 -24.25 10.51 -1.71
N ALA A 260 -24.47 11.73 -2.22
CA ALA A 260 -23.66 12.90 -1.89
C ALA A 260 -24.47 13.90 -1.07
N PHE A 261 -23.82 14.59 -0.15
CA PHE A 261 -24.40 15.63 0.70
C PHE A 261 -23.58 16.90 0.63
N LYS A 262 -24.28 18.03 0.51
CA LYS A 262 -23.70 19.37 0.46
C LYS A 262 -24.21 20.22 1.62
N TYR A 263 -23.32 21.05 2.17
CA TYR A 263 -23.69 22.10 3.12
C TYR A 263 -24.13 23.36 2.38
N TYR A 264 -25.33 23.85 2.66
CA TYR A 264 -25.87 25.10 2.13
C TYR A 264 -25.76 26.18 3.20
N ALA A 265 -24.78 27.08 3.07
CA ALA A 265 -24.46 28.08 4.07
C ALA A 265 -25.60 29.08 4.31
N GLU A 266 -26.37 29.44 3.27
CA GLU A 266 -27.52 30.33 3.39
C GLU A 266 -28.60 29.82 4.35
N ASP A 267 -28.75 28.49 4.43
CA ASP A 267 -29.77 27.82 5.22
C ASP A 267 -29.19 27.15 6.48
N SER A 268 -27.86 27.14 6.61
CA SER A 268 -27.13 26.43 7.66
C SER A 268 -27.55 24.96 7.76
N GLU A 269 -27.60 24.25 6.63
CA GLU A 269 -28.14 22.89 6.55
C GLU A 269 -27.33 22.00 5.60
N PHE A 270 -27.14 20.72 5.97
CA PHE A 270 -26.74 19.69 5.01
C PHE A 270 -27.96 19.11 4.30
N ARG A 271 -27.89 19.03 2.97
CA ARG A 271 -28.91 18.35 2.15
C ARG A 271 -28.26 17.38 1.20
N ARG A 272 -29.02 16.36 0.80
CA ARG A 272 -28.62 15.48 -0.29
C ARG A 272 -28.45 16.27 -1.58
N LEU A 273 -27.25 16.19 -2.15
CA LEU A 273 -26.92 16.76 -3.45
C LEU A 273 -27.42 15.84 -4.57
N TRP A 274 -27.08 14.55 -4.53
CA TRP A 274 -27.53 13.56 -5.51
C TRP A 274 -27.48 12.13 -4.99
N TYR A 275 -28.11 11.22 -5.74
CA TYR A 275 -27.79 9.78 -5.72
C TYR A 275 -27.02 9.40 -6.99
N GLY A 276 -26.13 8.43 -6.86
CA GLY A 276 -25.45 7.81 -8.00
C GLY A 276 -26.49 7.21 -8.95
N ARG A 277 -26.41 7.54 -10.24
CA ARG A 277 -27.48 7.26 -11.20
C ARG A 277 -26.97 6.85 -12.59
N ARG A 278 -27.82 6.11 -13.30
CA ARG A 278 -27.63 5.67 -14.68
C ARG A 278 -28.11 6.77 -15.63
N CYS A 279 -27.28 7.80 -15.82
CA CYS A 279 -27.59 8.94 -16.70
C CYS A 279 -27.73 8.52 -18.18
N ASP A 280 -27.26 7.34 -18.54
CA ASP A 280 -27.42 6.72 -19.86
C ASP A 280 -28.84 6.15 -20.11
N LEU A 281 -29.69 6.05 -19.07
CA LEU A 281 -31.02 5.47 -19.15
C LEU A 281 -32.13 6.50 -18.94
N PRO A 282 -33.29 6.35 -19.60
CA PRO A 282 -34.44 7.22 -19.39
C PRO A 282 -34.90 7.24 -17.93
N GLY A 283 -35.09 8.44 -17.38
CA GLY A 283 -35.49 8.64 -15.98
C GLY A 283 -34.35 8.48 -14.98
N GLU A 284 -33.11 8.30 -15.45
CA GLU A 284 -31.87 8.29 -14.65
C GLU A 284 -32.00 7.49 -13.34
N PRO A 285 -32.36 6.19 -13.41
CA PRO A 285 -32.58 5.40 -12.22
C PRO A 285 -31.30 5.32 -11.38
N ARG A 286 -31.46 5.18 -10.06
CA ARG A 286 -30.32 4.97 -9.15
C ARG A 286 -29.50 3.77 -9.61
N HIS A 287 -28.18 3.93 -9.61
CA HIS A 287 -27.28 2.81 -9.79
C HIS A 287 -27.09 2.11 -8.44
N MET A 288 -27.43 0.82 -8.37
CA MET A 288 -27.33 0.02 -7.15
C MET A 288 -26.43 -1.19 -7.42
N PRO A 289 -25.27 -1.31 -6.75
CA PRO A 289 -24.48 -2.53 -6.79
C PRO A 289 -25.29 -3.70 -6.24
N ASN A 290 -25.34 -4.79 -6.98
CA ASN A 290 -26.13 -5.97 -6.63
C ASN A 290 -25.39 -6.89 -5.63
N ASP A 291 -24.81 -6.33 -4.58
CA ASP A 291 -24.10 -7.08 -3.54
C ASP A 291 -24.06 -6.33 -2.19
N TRP A 292 -23.54 -6.98 -1.16
CA TRP A 292 -23.29 -6.43 0.15
C TRP A 292 -22.16 -5.42 0.14
N THR A 293 -22.50 -4.19 0.51
CA THR A 293 -21.64 -3.02 0.42
C THR A 293 -21.02 -2.58 1.74
N SER A 294 -21.24 -3.32 2.84
CA SER A 294 -20.59 -2.96 4.10
C SER A 294 -19.10 -3.24 4.07
N ASN A 295 -18.37 -2.46 4.86
CA ASN A 295 -16.91 -2.42 4.98
C ASN A 295 -16.19 -1.98 3.69
N ASN A 296 -16.93 -1.49 2.70
CA ASN A 296 -16.38 -0.76 1.57
C ASN A 296 -16.48 0.76 1.82
N GLY A 297 -16.18 1.59 0.83
CA GLY A 297 -16.43 3.03 0.86
C GLY A 297 -16.14 3.67 -0.49
N PRO A 298 -16.69 4.86 -0.76
CA PRO A 298 -16.28 5.65 -1.91
C PRO A 298 -14.87 6.21 -1.70
N SER A 299 -14.26 6.65 -2.80
CA SER A 299 -13.01 7.44 -2.82
C SER A 299 -13.13 8.51 -3.90
N ILE A 300 -12.34 9.58 -3.79
CA ILE A 300 -12.46 10.77 -4.64
C ILE A 300 -11.11 10.98 -5.33
N HIS A 301 -11.09 11.00 -6.65
CA HIS A 301 -9.89 11.11 -7.47
C HIS A 301 -10.21 11.88 -8.75
N ASP A 302 -9.35 12.82 -9.13
CA ASP A 302 -9.36 13.42 -10.47
C ASP A 302 -8.64 12.45 -11.41
N LEU A 303 -9.40 11.72 -12.23
CA LEU A 303 -8.86 10.62 -13.05
C LEU A 303 -8.37 11.08 -14.43
N ASP A 304 -8.82 12.25 -14.90
CA ASP A 304 -8.50 12.77 -16.22
C ASP A 304 -7.81 14.15 -16.21
N ASP A 305 -7.44 14.64 -15.02
CA ASP A 305 -6.68 15.88 -14.78
C ASP A 305 -7.40 17.13 -15.32
N ASP A 306 -8.75 17.11 -15.33
CA ASP A 306 -9.57 18.24 -15.73
C ASP A 306 -9.84 19.23 -14.58
N GLY A 307 -9.40 18.87 -13.37
CA GLY A 307 -9.57 19.64 -12.16
C GLY A 307 -10.91 19.37 -11.46
N VAL A 308 -11.78 18.49 -11.93
CA VAL A 308 -13.02 18.07 -11.30
C VAL A 308 -12.87 16.60 -10.90
N PRO A 309 -13.01 16.25 -9.62
CA PRO A 309 -12.77 14.87 -9.23
C PRO A 309 -13.95 13.95 -9.58
N GLU A 310 -13.63 12.75 -10.03
CA GLU A 310 -14.52 11.61 -10.07
C GLU A 310 -14.65 10.95 -8.69
N ILE A 311 -15.73 10.19 -8.54
CA ILE A 311 -16.01 9.40 -7.35
C ILE A 311 -15.93 7.93 -7.74
N LEU A 312 -15.06 7.18 -7.08
CA LEU A 312 -14.92 5.76 -7.26
C LEU A 312 -15.70 4.99 -6.21
N TYR A 313 -16.28 3.86 -6.61
CA TYR A 313 -16.81 2.87 -5.69
C TYR A 313 -16.46 1.47 -6.17
N GLY A 314 -15.34 0.94 -5.64
CA GLY A 314 -14.64 -0.17 -6.27
C GLY A 314 -14.19 0.25 -7.68
N ARG A 315 -14.61 -0.50 -8.70
CA ARG A 315 -14.35 -0.18 -10.11
C ARG A 315 -15.36 0.76 -10.75
N PHE A 316 -16.48 1.03 -10.12
CA PHE A 316 -17.43 2.01 -10.65
C PHE A 316 -16.86 3.42 -10.52
N VAL A 317 -17.05 4.23 -11.55
CA VAL A 317 -16.65 5.64 -11.61
C VAL A 317 -17.89 6.49 -11.85
N TYR A 318 -18.09 7.49 -11.00
CA TYR A 318 -19.16 8.46 -11.12
C TYR A 318 -18.56 9.85 -11.36
N SER A 319 -19.20 10.67 -12.19
CA SER A 319 -18.88 12.09 -12.26
C SER A 319 -19.19 12.80 -10.95
N SER A 320 -18.70 14.02 -10.79
CA SER A 320 -19.02 14.91 -9.66
C SER A 320 -20.52 15.18 -9.49
N GLU A 321 -21.33 15.05 -10.55
CA GLU A 321 -22.80 15.16 -10.49
C GLU A 321 -23.51 13.84 -10.21
N GLY A 322 -22.77 12.75 -9.97
CA GLY A 322 -23.31 11.43 -9.63
C GLY A 322 -23.74 10.59 -10.83
N CYS A 323 -23.31 10.91 -12.05
CA CYS A 323 -23.58 10.08 -13.22
C CYS A 323 -22.57 8.93 -13.31
N LEU A 324 -23.04 7.68 -13.38
CA LEU A 324 -22.17 6.52 -13.59
C LEU A 324 -21.57 6.55 -14.99
N LEU A 325 -20.24 6.56 -15.08
CA LEU A 325 -19.49 6.69 -16.34
C LEU A 325 -19.21 5.32 -16.99
N ASN A 326 -19.04 4.26 -16.19
CA ASN A 326 -18.70 2.91 -16.66
C ASN A 326 -19.74 1.85 -16.21
N PRO A 327 -20.94 1.84 -16.79
CA PRO A 327 -22.03 0.95 -16.36
C PRO A 327 -21.80 -0.55 -16.52
N SER A 328 -20.76 -0.94 -17.25
CA SER A 328 -20.39 -2.34 -17.50
C SER A 328 -19.38 -2.89 -16.48
N ALA A 329 -18.82 -2.04 -15.62
CA ALA A 329 -17.82 -2.47 -14.65
C ALA A 329 -18.40 -3.48 -13.64
N PRO A 330 -17.60 -4.44 -13.16
CA PRO A 330 -18.01 -5.34 -12.11
C PRO A 330 -17.99 -4.65 -10.74
N TYR A 331 -18.81 -5.15 -9.82
CA TYR A 331 -18.65 -4.87 -8.39
C TYR A 331 -17.84 -5.99 -7.75
N ASP A 332 -16.65 -5.67 -7.27
CA ASP A 332 -15.79 -6.63 -6.60
C ASP A 332 -16.00 -6.60 -5.09
N ASN A 333 -16.22 -7.78 -4.52
CA ASN A 333 -16.39 -7.95 -3.10
C ASN A 333 -15.46 -9.04 -2.59
N TYR A 334 -14.42 -8.62 -1.89
CA TYR A 334 -13.47 -9.53 -1.28
C TYR A 334 -13.91 -9.84 0.15
N GLU A 335 -14.18 -11.12 0.44
CA GLU A 335 -14.56 -11.62 1.78
C GLU A 335 -15.79 -10.94 2.43
N ARG A 336 -16.68 -10.33 1.63
CA ARG A 336 -17.79 -9.49 2.12
C ARG A 336 -17.32 -8.26 2.91
N LEU A 337 -16.09 -7.86 2.68
CA LEU A 337 -15.44 -6.70 3.28
C LEU A 337 -15.19 -5.58 2.26
N GLY A 338 -15.63 -5.73 1.01
CA GLY A 338 -15.34 -4.75 -0.05
C GLY A 338 -13.87 -4.75 -0.48
N VAL A 339 -13.57 -3.96 -1.50
CA VAL A 339 -12.21 -3.64 -1.95
C VAL A 339 -12.15 -2.14 -2.14
N TYR A 340 -11.24 -1.47 -1.42
CA TYR A 340 -11.01 -0.04 -1.57
C TYR A 340 -10.23 0.22 -2.85
N ALA A 341 -10.60 1.27 -3.58
CA ALA A 341 -9.82 1.69 -4.74
C ALA A 341 -8.46 2.20 -4.28
N THR A 342 -7.39 1.72 -4.93
CA THR A 342 -6.03 2.25 -4.79
C THR A 342 -5.70 2.95 -6.09
N VAL A 343 -5.67 4.27 -6.07
CA VAL A 343 -5.45 5.09 -7.27
C VAL A 343 -4.21 5.93 -7.08
N VAL A 344 -3.27 5.81 -7.99
CA VAL A 344 -1.97 6.49 -7.95
C VAL A 344 -1.42 6.57 -9.38
N ASP A 345 -0.67 7.63 -9.69
CA ASP A 345 0.20 7.66 -10.87
C ASP A 345 1.39 6.74 -10.60
N ILE A 346 1.24 5.45 -10.92
CA ILE A 346 2.17 4.40 -10.47
C ILE A 346 3.39 4.31 -11.40
N ASN A 347 3.24 4.79 -12.63
CA ASN A 347 4.27 4.78 -13.66
C ASN A 347 4.93 6.17 -13.87
N ASN A 348 4.49 7.19 -13.10
CA ASN A 348 4.95 8.57 -13.17
C ASN A 348 4.76 9.21 -14.56
N ASP A 349 3.67 8.89 -15.24
CA ASP A 349 3.30 9.43 -16.55
C ASP A 349 2.39 10.66 -16.49
N GLY A 350 2.00 11.07 -15.28
CA GLY A 350 1.14 12.20 -14.99
C GLY A 350 -0.34 11.87 -14.97
N ALA A 351 -0.75 10.64 -15.29
CA ALA A 351 -2.13 10.19 -15.15
C ALA A 351 -2.24 9.08 -14.09
N PRO A 352 -3.25 9.12 -13.22
CA PRO A 352 -3.41 8.08 -12.22
C PRO A 352 -3.96 6.78 -12.80
N GLU A 353 -3.45 5.66 -12.31
CA GLU A 353 -3.98 4.33 -12.53
C GLU A 353 -4.78 3.82 -11.33
N LEU A 354 -5.82 3.03 -11.61
CA LEU A 354 -6.38 2.12 -10.61
C LEU A 354 -5.48 0.88 -10.51
N VAL A 355 -4.88 0.72 -9.34
CA VAL A 355 -4.09 -0.46 -8.99
C VAL A 355 -4.99 -1.41 -8.22
N HIS A 356 -5.14 -2.62 -8.74
CA HIS A 356 -6.03 -3.63 -8.20
C HIS A 356 -5.30 -4.97 -8.05
N HIS A 357 -5.87 -5.88 -7.26
CA HIS A 357 -5.21 -7.16 -6.91
C HIS A 357 -4.86 -8.02 -8.12
N ASP A 358 -5.51 -7.78 -9.26
CA ASP A 358 -5.38 -8.52 -10.50
C ASP A 358 -4.81 -7.68 -11.65
N GLY A 359 -4.45 -6.41 -11.44
CA GLY A 359 -3.82 -5.63 -12.50
C GLY A 359 -3.73 -4.13 -12.24
N VAL A 360 -3.01 -3.46 -13.13
CA VAL A 360 -2.95 -1.99 -13.24
C VAL A 360 -3.88 -1.55 -14.37
N TYR A 361 -4.69 -0.52 -14.13
CA TYR A 361 -5.74 -0.08 -15.04
C TYR A 361 -5.68 1.43 -15.27
N ARG A 362 -5.68 1.83 -16.53
CA ARG A 362 -5.78 3.22 -16.95
C ARG A 362 -7.24 3.60 -17.19
N TRP A 363 -7.63 4.80 -16.76
CA TRP A 363 -8.93 5.36 -17.09
C TRP A 363 -8.97 5.84 -18.56
N THR A 364 -10.04 5.51 -19.28
CA THR A 364 -10.22 5.92 -20.69
C THR A 364 -11.24 7.04 -20.88
N GLY A 365 -11.76 7.61 -19.78
CA GLY A 365 -12.91 8.52 -19.78
C GLY A 365 -14.27 7.80 -19.71
N THR A 366 -14.31 6.51 -20.02
CA THR A 366 -15.57 5.73 -20.06
C THR A 366 -15.49 4.34 -19.44
N ASP A 367 -14.29 3.77 -19.33
CA ASP A 367 -14.06 2.52 -18.60
C ASP A 367 -12.59 2.37 -18.18
N TRP A 368 -12.33 1.39 -17.31
CA TRP A 368 -11.00 0.94 -16.95
C TRP A 368 -10.43 0.02 -18.02
N MET A 369 -9.28 0.38 -18.57
CA MET A 369 -8.51 -0.48 -19.47
C MET A 369 -7.28 -1.00 -18.75
N ARG A 370 -7.18 -2.33 -18.60
CA ARG A 370 -5.97 -2.94 -18.05
C ARG A 370 -4.76 -2.58 -18.93
N THR A 371 -3.65 -2.22 -18.32
CA THR A 371 -2.42 -1.91 -19.06
C THR A 371 -1.97 -3.12 -19.88
N PRO A 372 -1.49 -2.91 -21.12
CA PRO A 372 -1.09 -4.01 -22.00
C PRO A 372 0.15 -4.77 -21.49
N ASP A 373 0.94 -4.13 -20.64
CA ASP A 373 2.17 -4.70 -20.09
C ASP A 373 1.92 -5.61 -18.88
N TRP A 374 0.69 -5.65 -18.35
CA TRP A 374 0.30 -6.64 -17.34
C TRP A 374 0.30 -8.05 -17.93
N ALA A 375 1.38 -8.79 -17.70
CA ALA A 375 1.65 -10.10 -18.26
C ALA A 375 2.40 -10.99 -17.25
N PRO A 376 1.78 -11.33 -16.10
CA PRO A 376 2.43 -12.11 -15.06
C PRO A 376 2.83 -13.50 -15.56
N ALA A 377 4.02 -13.96 -15.18
CA ALA A 377 4.46 -15.33 -15.47
C ALA A 377 3.54 -16.41 -14.84
N ASP A 378 2.99 -16.13 -13.64
CA ASP A 378 1.99 -16.97 -12.95
C ASP A 378 0.70 -16.17 -12.73
N ALA A 379 -0.20 -16.22 -13.72
CA ALA A 379 -1.45 -15.48 -13.70
C ALA A 379 -2.39 -15.93 -12.56
N ASP A 380 -2.42 -17.22 -12.21
CA ASP A 380 -3.29 -17.74 -11.17
C ASP A 380 -2.89 -17.19 -9.80
N ALA A 381 -1.59 -17.18 -9.49
CA ALA A 381 -1.09 -16.61 -8.24
C ALA A 381 -1.20 -15.08 -8.20
N ALA A 382 -0.88 -14.40 -9.32
CA ALA A 382 -0.84 -12.94 -9.41
C ALA A 382 -2.24 -12.30 -9.33
N THR A 383 -3.28 -12.98 -9.81
CA THR A 383 -4.64 -12.42 -9.86
C THR A 383 -5.51 -12.75 -8.65
N ARG A 384 -4.98 -13.45 -7.63
CA ARG A 384 -5.76 -13.80 -6.43
C ARG A 384 -6.36 -12.56 -5.75
N PRO A 385 -7.67 -12.54 -5.45
CA PRO A 385 -8.31 -11.44 -4.75
C PRO A 385 -7.66 -11.11 -3.41
N GLY A 386 -7.55 -9.83 -3.11
CA GLY A 386 -6.91 -9.34 -1.89
C GLY A 386 -7.00 -7.83 -1.77
N PHE A 387 -6.59 -7.34 -0.61
CA PHE A 387 -6.41 -5.92 -0.38
C PHE A 387 -5.07 -5.46 -0.94
N VAL A 388 -5.04 -4.25 -1.47
CA VAL A 388 -3.91 -3.70 -2.23
C VAL A 388 -3.30 -2.53 -1.47
N ALA A 389 -1.98 -2.42 -1.54
CA ALA A 389 -1.24 -1.19 -1.29
C ALA A 389 -0.09 -1.09 -2.30
N VAL A 390 0.50 0.09 -2.41
CA VAL A 390 1.58 0.38 -3.36
C VAL A 390 2.71 1.10 -2.66
N ALA A 391 3.94 0.74 -2.98
CA ALA A 391 5.14 1.37 -2.44
C ALA A 391 6.33 1.02 -3.32
N ASP A 392 7.29 1.94 -3.45
CA ASP A 392 8.64 1.60 -3.87
C ASP A 392 9.32 0.83 -2.72
N LEU A 393 9.46 -0.49 -2.92
CA LEU A 393 10.07 -1.45 -1.99
C LEU A 393 11.51 -1.79 -2.41
N GLY A 394 12.05 -1.08 -3.40
CA GLY A 394 13.41 -1.22 -3.89
C GLY A 394 13.57 -2.17 -5.07
N ASP A 395 14.83 -2.33 -5.50
CA ASP A 395 15.16 -3.11 -6.69
C ASP A 395 15.15 -4.62 -6.41
N PHE A 396 14.21 -5.32 -7.03
CA PHE A 396 14.16 -6.78 -6.99
C PHE A 396 15.02 -7.42 -8.10
N PRO A 397 15.82 -8.46 -7.80
CA PRO A 397 16.60 -9.15 -8.82
C PRO A 397 15.72 -9.69 -9.96
N GLY A 398 16.12 -9.43 -11.21
CA GLY A 398 15.39 -9.93 -12.39
C GLY A 398 14.25 -9.05 -12.88
N THR A 399 13.99 -7.89 -12.26
CA THR A 399 12.98 -6.91 -12.72
C THR A 399 13.51 -5.88 -13.69
N GLY A 400 14.74 -6.01 -14.21
CA GLY A 400 15.47 -4.98 -14.98
C GLY A 400 14.83 -4.40 -16.25
N ALA A 401 13.57 -4.74 -16.54
CA ALA A 401 12.70 -4.05 -17.48
C ALA A 401 11.87 -2.91 -16.85
N ASP A 402 11.65 -2.93 -15.53
CA ASP A 402 10.95 -1.90 -14.78
C ASP A 402 11.98 -0.89 -14.26
N PRO A 403 11.82 0.42 -14.53
CA PRO A 403 12.65 1.46 -13.95
C PRO A 403 12.74 1.31 -12.43
N SER A 404 13.92 1.51 -11.85
CA SER A 404 14.25 1.45 -10.40
C SER A 404 13.54 2.53 -9.55
N SER A 405 12.47 3.11 -10.07
CA SER A 405 11.66 4.17 -9.46
C SER A 405 10.16 3.88 -9.53
N PHE A 406 9.76 2.73 -10.08
CA PHE A 406 8.36 2.33 -10.10
C PHE A 406 7.99 1.67 -8.78
N ALA A 407 6.78 1.94 -8.31
CA ALA A 407 6.29 1.30 -7.10
C ALA A 407 5.88 -0.15 -7.37
N GLU A 408 6.10 -1.02 -6.41
CA GLU A 408 5.55 -2.37 -6.37
C GLU A 408 4.14 -2.40 -5.79
N ILE A 409 3.43 -3.48 -6.08
CA ILE A 409 2.06 -3.75 -5.67
C ILE A 409 2.07 -4.83 -4.59
N VAL A 410 1.71 -4.46 -3.36
CA VAL A 410 1.53 -5.38 -2.24
C VAL A 410 0.09 -5.87 -2.23
N VAL A 411 -0.12 -7.19 -2.20
CA VAL A 411 -1.45 -7.78 -2.09
C VAL A 411 -1.53 -8.77 -0.93
N ALA A 412 -2.42 -8.49 0.02
CA ALA A 412 -2.81 -9.40 1.08
C ALA A 412 -4.07 -10.17 0.67
N SER A 413 -3.92 -11.48 0.49
CA SER A 413 -4.94 -12.39 0.00
C SER A 413 -5.29 -13.45 1.04
N ARG A 414 -6.42 -14.13 0.82
CA ARG A 414 -6.83 -15.24 1.67
C ARG A 414 -6.06 -16.50 1.25
N GLY A 415 -5.71 -17.34 2.22
CA GLY A 415 -5.13 -18.65 1.97
C GLY A 415 -6.09 -19.66 1.34
N ASP A 416 -5.54 -20.55 0.52
CA ASP A 416 -6.28 -21.64 -0.10
C ASP A 416 -6.83 -22.62 0.94
N GLY A 417 -8.02 -23.17 0.67
CA GLY A 417 -8.61 -24.23 1.52
C GLY A 417 -8.90 -23.83 2.97
N GLY A 418 -8.85 -22.52 3.30
CA GLY A 418 -8.97 -22.04 4.68
C GLY A 418 -7.64 -22.01 5.46
N GLY A 419 -6.51 -22.12 4.76
CA GLY A 419 -5.19 -21.84 5.30
C GLY A 419 -4.97 -20.37 5.69
N PRO A 420 -3.81 -20.03 6.26
CA PRO A 420 -3.48 -18.66 6.63
C PRO A 420 -3.54 -17.73 5.42
N GLY A 421 -3.92 -16.47 5.63
CA GLY A 421 -3.76 -15.42 4.63
C GLY A 421 -2.35 -15.42 4.03
N THR A 422 -2.20 -14.88 2.84
CA THR A 422 -0.91 -14.78 2.15
C THR A 422 -0.63 -13.34 1.78
N VAL A 423 0.64 -12.99 1.68
CA VAL A 423 1.08 -11.70 1.12
C VAL A 423 2.00 -11.94 -0.06
N ARG A 424 1.83 -11.15 -1.12
CA ARG A 424 2.73 -11.10 -2.27
C ARG A 424 3.06 -9.66 -2.62
N VAL A 425 4.23 -9.45 -3.20
CA VAL A 425 4.65 -8.21 -3.86
C VAL A 425 4.81 -8.49 -5.34
N MET A 426 4.30 -7.60 -6.18
CA MET A 426 4.34 -7.73 -7.63
C MET A 426 4.89 -6.47 -8.29
N THR A 427 5.54 -6.64 -9.43
CA THR A 427 5.82 -5.52 -10.34
C THR A 427 4.55 -5.00 -11.00
N LEU A 428 4.65 -3.89 -11.74
CA LEU A 428 3.55 -3.37 -12.56
C LEU A 428 3.12 -4.31 -13.70
N ARG A 429 3.99 -5.25 -14.08
CA ARG A 429 3.70 -6.30 -15.06
C ARG A 429 3.01 -7.51 -14.42
N GLY A 430 2.89 -7.54 -13.10
CA GLY A 430 2.27 -8.60 -12.32
C GLY A 430 3.20 -9.74 -11.93
N ASP A 431 4.49 -9.64 -12.26
CA ASP A 431 5.48 -10.65 -11.85
C ASP A 431 5.64 -10.61 -10.33
N ILE A 432 5.50 -11.76 -9.67
CA ILE A 432 5.64 -11.86 -8.22
C ILE A 432 7.13 -11.88 -7.87
N VAL A 433 7.57 -10.86 -7.13
CA VAL A 433 8.97 -10.66 -6.73
C VAL A 433 9.22 -11.00 -5.26
N PHE A 434 8.15 -11.04 -4.46
CA PHE A 434 8.19 -11.50 -3.06
C PHE A 434 6.93 -12.29 -2.72
N GLY A 435 7.10 -13.42 -2.05
CA GLY A 435 6.01 -14.33 -1.73
C GLY A 435 5.54 -15.16 -2.94
N PRO A 436 4.31 -15.66 -2.94
CA PRO A 436 3.28 -15.51 -1.90
C PRO A 436 3.68 -16.22 -0.61
N TYR A 437 3.85 -15.50 0.49
CA TYR A 437 4.18 -16.09 1.79
C TYR A 437 2.95 -16.20 2.67
N PRO A 438 2.77 -17.33 3.39
CA PRO A 438 1.72 -17.44 4.39
C PRO A 438 1.99 -16.47 5.55
N LEU A 439 0.95 -15.76 5.97
CA LEU A 439 0.97 -14.93 7.17
C LEU A 439 1.19 -15.82 8.40
N PRO A 440 1.95 -15.34 9.41
CA PRO A 440 2.17 -16.07 10.63
C PRO A 440 0.85 -16.51 11.27
N SER A 441 0.77 -17.77 11.70
CA SER A 441 -0.38 -18.29 12.43
C SER A 441 0.05 -19.26 13.52
N GLU A 442 -0.65 -19.23 14.65
CA GLU A 442 -0.40 -20.16 15.74
C GLU A 442 -1.01 -21.55 15.44
N PRO A 443 -0.26 -22.64 15.63
CA PRO A 443 -0.79 -23.99 15.49
C PRO A 443 -2.06 -24.21 16.35
N GLY A 444 -3.14 -24.67 15.71
CA GLY A 444 -4.41 -24.94 16.39
C GLY A 444 -5.30 -23.70 16.62
N ARG A 445 -4.89 -22.51 16.16
CA ARG A 445 -5.75 -21.33 16.06
C ARG A 445 -6.28 -21.19 14.63
N LEU A 446 -7.45 -20.56 14.50
CA LEU A 446 -7.93 -20.12 13.18
C LEU A 446 -6.99 -19.01 12.71
N ALA A 447 -6.29 -19.26 11.60
CA ALA A 447 -5.45 -18.24 10.99
C ALA A 447 -6.32 -17.09 10.44
N GLY A 448 -5.85 -15.86 10.56
CA GLY A 448 -6.47 -14.73 9.90
C GLY A 448 -6.27 -14.82 8.39
N ARG A 449 -6.94 -13.92 7.68
CA ARG A 449 -7.06 -13.94 6.22
C ARG A 449 -6.24 -12.86 5.53
N GLY A 450 -5.51 -12.05 6.30
CA GLY A 450 -4.92 -10.81 5.80
C GLY A 450 -5.89 -9.63 5.88
N GLY A 451 -5.45 -8.50 6.43
CA GLY A 451 -6.12 -7.20 6.31
C GLY A 451 -5.49 -6.33 5.21
N PRO A 452 -6.00 -5.10 4.98
CA PRO A 452 -5.35 -4.15 4.09
C PRO A 452 -3.88 -3.92 4.48
N PRO A 453 -2.92 -4.00 3.54
CA PRO A 453 -1.52 -3.70 3.84
C PRO A 453 -1.35 -2.23 4.26
N THR A 454 -0.45 -2.00 5.21
CA THR A 454 -0.02 -0.65 5.63
C THR A 454 1.42 -0.45 5.21
N ILE A 455 1.70 0.64 4.49
CA ILE A 455 3.05 1.01 4.04
C ILE A 455 3.59 2.10 4.95
N ALA A 456 4.82 1.94 5.44
CA ALA A 456 5.56 2.98 6.14
C ALA A 456 7.05 2.65 6.17
N ASP A 457 7.88 3.67 6.41
CA ASP A 457 9.23 3.48 6.94
C ASP A 457 9.10 3.12 8.43
N PHE A 458 9.11 1.82 8.74
CA PHE A 458 8.89 1.37 10.12
C PHE A 458 10.17 1.43 10.94
N ASP A 459 11.35 1.44 10.31
CA ASP A 459 12.64 1.38 11.00
C ASP A 459 13.53 2.62 10.91
N GLY A 460 13.13 3.60 10.11
CA GLY A 460 13.74 4.90 9.99
C GLY A 460 14.96 4.92 9.06
N ASP A 461 15.15 3.89 8.22
CA ASP A 461 16.26 3.82 7.26
C ASP A 461 15.98 4.59 5.96
N GLY A 462 14.78 5.13 5.79
CA GLY A 462 14.33 5.88 4.62
C GLY A 462 13.74 5.02 3.49
N ARG A 463 13.69 3.71 3.66
CA ARG A 463 12.96 2.76 2.80
C ARG A 463 11.54 2.59 3.31
N ARG A 464 10.73 1.90 2.52
CA ARG A 464 9.35 1.60 2.89
C ARG A 464 9.25 0.10 3.09
N GLU A 465 8.60 -0.28 4.16
CA GLU A 465 8.21 -1.64 4.42
C GLU A 465 6.68 -1.71 4.39
N PHE A 466 6.16 -2.93 4.51
CA PHE A 466 4.74 -3.16 4.63
C PHE A 466 4.41 -4.03 5.85
N ALA A 467 3.24 -3.79 6.45
CA ALA A 467 2.66 -4.60 7.49
C ALA A 467 1.26 -5.09 7.06
N VAL A 468 0.93 -6.33 7.42
CA VAL A 468 -0.38 -6.94 7.16
C VAL A 468 -0.88 -7.58 8.45
N ALA A 469 -2.16 -7.37 8.78
CA ALA A 469 -2.79 -8.04 9.91
C ALA A 469 -2.96 -9.54 9.64
N GLY A 470 -2.47 -10.38 10.56
CA GLY A 470 -2.43 -11.85 10.48
C GLY A 470 -3.66 -12.58 10.98
#